data_AF-K1T611-F1
#
_entry.id   AF-K1T611-F1
#
_cell.length_a   1.000
_cell.length_b   1.000
_cell.length_c   1.000
_cell.angle_alpha   90.00
_cell.angle_beta   90.00
_cell.angle_gamma   90.00
#
_symmetry.space_group_name_H-M   'P 1'
#
loop_
_entity.id
_entity.type
_entity.pdbx_description
1 polymer ?
#
loop_
_entity_poly.entity_id
_entity_poly.type
_entity_poly.pdbx_seq_one_letter_code
_entity_poly.pdbx_strand_id
1 'polypeptide(L)'
;MNAKRAVTVAGAHGKTTTSSMLAHILVNAGEGELADPSYAIGGSIQGKDGAILDGGHAGKGNVLVAEADESDGSFAKYHPQIAIITNSEADHLDHYGTQDNYRAAFVDHAGHATKAVIMCGDDEGNLAVLRALDATVAGRTIVYSTRNAAELGDLNGATLVRIESESETAE
;
A
#
# COMPACT_ATOMS: atom_id res chain seq x y z
N MET A 1 -3.99 -16.55 6.58
CA MET A 1 -2.89 -15.56 6.62
C MET A 1 -2.10 -15.52 7.95
N ASN A 2 -2.50 -16.26 9.01
CA ASN A 2 -2.00 -16.10 10.39
C ASN A 2 -0.52 -16.48 10.70
N ALA A 3 0.36 -16.61 9.70
CA ALA A 3 1.78 -16.92 9.96
C ALA A 3 2.79 -16.10 9.13
N LYS A 4 2.34 -15.33 8.12
CA LYS A 4 3.25 -14.55 7.25
C LYS A 4 3.20 -13.06 7.61
N ARG A 5 4.33 -12.39 7.46
CA ARG A 5 4.50 -10.93 7.52
C ARG A 5 3.90 -10.34 6.25
N ALA A 6 2.61 -10.01 6.32
CA ALA A 6 1.87 -9.50 5.16
C ALA A 6 2.11 -8.01 4.92
N VAL A 7 2.28 -7.64 3.65
CA VAL A 7 2.27 -6.27 3.14
C VAL A 7 1.13 -6.18 2.13
N THR A 8 0.18 -5.29 2.38
CA THR A 8 -0.92 -5.03 1.45
C THR A 8 -0.67 -3.75 0.66
N VAL A 9 -1.14 -3.72 -0.59
CA VAL A 9 -1.14 -2.53 -1.43
C VAL A 9 -2.56 -2.22 -1.87
N ALA A 10 -3.09 -1.08 -1.44
CA ALA A 10 -4.43 -0.59 -1.68
C ALA A 10 -4.43 0.76 -2.40
N GLY A 11 -5.59 1.14 -2.95
CA GLY A 11 -5.86 2.42 -3.62
C GLY A 11 -6.53 2.24 -4.97
N ALA A 12 -7.27 3.23 -5.48
CA ALA A 12 -7.96 3.11 -6.77
C ALA A 12 -6.98 2.80 -7.91
N HIS A 13 -5.81 3.44 -7.90
CA HIS A 13 -4.79 3.31 -8.95
C HIS A 13 -3.41 2.91 -8.40
N GLY A 14 -2.61 2.23 -9.22
CA GLY A 14 -1.22 1.91 -8.90
C GLY A 14 -1.00 0.70 -7.99
N LYS A 15 -2.06 -0.02 -7.58
CA LYS A 15 -1.98 -1.27 -6.80
C LYS A 15 -1.04 -2.27 -7.44
N THR A 16 -1.35 -2.65 -8.69
CA THR A 16 -0.64 -3.71 -9.40
C THR A 16 0.81 -3.38 -9.70
N THR A 17 1.12 -2.15 -10.13
CA THR A 17 2.52 -1.75 -10.36
C THR A 17 3.31 -1.79 -9.06
N THR A 18 2.77 -1.21 -7.99
CA THR A 18 3.46 -1.12 -6.69
C THR A 18 3.64 -2.50 -6.04
N SER A 19 2.61 -3.35 -6.06
CA SER A 19 2.68 -4.72 -5.53
C SER A 19 3.66 -5.58 -6.33
N SER A 20 3.67 -5.44 -7.66
CA SER A 20 4.61 -6.13 -8.56
C SER A 20 6.05 -5.68 -8.33
N MET A 21 6.30 -4.38 -8.16
CA MET A 21 7.62 -3.86 -7.81
C MET A 21 8.11 -4.44 -6.49
N LEU A 22 7.27 -4.46 -5.45
CA LEU A 22 7.62 -5.03 -4.15
C LEU A 22 7.91 -6.54 -4.24
N ALA A 23 7.05 -7.30 -4.92
CA ALA A 23 7.26 -8.72 -5.14
C ALA A 23 8.54 -9.00 -5.93
N HIS A 24 8.80 -8.22 -6.98
CA HIS A 24 10.01 -8.32 -7.79
C HIS A 24 11.29 -8.07 -6.99
N ILE A 25 11.31 -7.03 -6.14
CA ILE A 25 12.44 -6.76 -5.23
C ILE A 25 12.66 -7.94 -4.29
N LEU A 26 11.62 -8.48 -3.66
CA LEU A 26 11.76 -9.59 -2.72
C LEU A 26 12.20 -10.89 -3.41
N VAL A 27 11.70 -11.18 -4.62
CA VAL A 27 12.12 -12.36 -5.38
C VAL A 27 13.60 -12.26 -5.78
N ASN A 28 14.07 -11.08 -6.20
CA ASN A 28 15.41 -10.93 -6.75
C ASN A 28 16.48 -10.62 -5.69
N ALA A 29 16.14 -9.84 -4.68
CA ALA A 29 17.07 -9.34 -3.66
C ALA A 29 16.71 -9.79 -2.23
N GLY A 30 15.58 -10.46 -2.02
CA GLY A 30 15.20 -11.00 -0.71
C GLY A 30 16.13 -12.14 -0.28
N GLU A 31 16.67 -12.02 0.93
CA GLU A 31 17.56 -13.00 1.55
C GLU A 31 17.08 -13.34 2.98
N GLY A 32 17.53 -14.47 3.51
CA GLY A 32 17.15 -14.93 4.85
C GLY A 32 15.63 -15.00 5.03
N GLU A 33 15.11 -14.27 6.02
CA GLU A 33 13.68 -14.19 6.34
C GLU A 33 12.81 -13.55 5.23
N LEU A 34 13.43 -12.85 4.27
CA LEU A 34 12.76 -12.21 3.13
C LEU A 34 12.83 -13.05 1.85
N ALA A 35 13.61 -14.14 1.85
CA ALA A 35 13.74 -15.02 0.69
C ALA A 35 12.45 -15.80 0.42
N ASP A 36 12.23 -16.16 -0.85
CA ASP A 36 11.08 -16.95 -1.33
C ASP A 36 9.71 -16.43 -0.83
N PRO A 37 9.38 -15.15 -1.10
CA PRO A 37 8.14 -14.54 -0.64
C PRO A 37 6.91 -15.22 -1.25
N SER A 38 5.77 -15.15 -0.57
CA SER A 38 4.49 -15.36 -1.25
C SER A 38 3.98 -14.05 -1.84
N TYR A 39 3.29 -14.11 -2.96
CA TYR A 39 2.60 -12.94 -3.50
C TYR A 39 1.33 -13.29 -4.27
N ALA A 40 0.37 -12.36 -4.24
CA ALA A 40 -0.87 -12.39 -5.01
C ALA A 40 -1.09 -10.98 -5.59
N ILE A 41 -0.74 -10.83 -6.87
CA ILE A 41 -0.71 -9.57 -7.61
C ILE A 41 -1.40 -9.77 -8.97
N GLY A 42 -1.90 -8.69 -9.57
CA GLY A 42 -2.56 -8.69 -10.88
C GLY A 42 -1.59 -8.68 -12.07
N GLY A 43 -0.29 -8.56 -11.83
CA GLY A 43 0.76 -8.45 -12.85
C GLY A 43 1.70 -9.66 -12.90
N SER A 44 2.71 -9.59 -13.76
CA SER A 44 3.83 -10.54 -13.80
C SER A 44 5.13 -9.85 -13.40
N ILE A 45 6.09 -10.64 -12.91
CA ILE A 45 7.42 -10.16 -12.53
C ILE A 45 8.51 -11.01 -13.21
N GLN A 46 9.73 -10.48 -13.30
CA GLN A 46 10.88 -11.26 -13.76
C GLN A 46 11.61 -11.90 -12.56
N GLY A 47 11.94 -13.18 -12.68
CA GLY A 47 12.77 -13.92 -11.75
C GLY A 47 14.28 -13.68 -11.96
N LYS A 48 15.11 -14.22 -11.07
CA LYS A 48 16.58 -14.05 -11.09
C LYS A 48 17.24 -14.57 -12.36
N ASP A 49 16.63 -15.57 -12.99
CA ASP A 49 17.06 -16.20 -14.24
C ASP A 49 16.46 -15.54 -15.49
N GLY A 50 15.71 -14.44 -15.32
CA GLY A 50 15.00 -13.74 -16.39
C GLY A 50 13.67 -14.38 -16.79
N ALA A 51 13.23 -15.46 -16.12
CA ALA A 51 11.93 -16.07 -16.40
C ALA A 51 10.79 -15.13 -15.98
N ILE A 52 9.70 -15.14 -16.78
CA ILE A 52 8.47 -14.44 -16.42
C ILE A 52 7.72 -15.31 -15.41
N LEU A 53 7.45 -14.75 -14.22
CA LEU A 53 6.63 -15.34 -13.17
C LEU A 53 5.25 -14.67 -13.21
N ASP A 54 4.20 -15.47 -13.13
CA ASP A 54 2.83 -14.98 -13.06
C ASP A 54 2.54 -14.29 -11.71
N GLY A 55 1.32 -13.76 -11.57
CA GLY A 55 0.92 -12.96 -10.41
C GLY A 55 0.62 -13.75 -9.13
N GLY A 56 0.90 -15.06 -9.10
CA GLY A 56 0.59 -15.91 -7.96
C GLY A 56 1.75 -16.81 -7.60
N HIS A 57 2.36 -16.59 -6.43
CA HIS A 57 3.40 -17.49 -5.91
C HIS A 57 3.16 -17.86 -4.45
N ALA A 58 3.13 -19.15 -4.18
CA ALA A 58 3.02 -19.72 -2.84
C ALA A 58 4.41 -20.09 -2.29
N GLY A 59 5.26 -19.07 -2.08
CA GLY A 59 6.61 -19.26 -1.51
C GLY A 59 6.63 -19.81 -0.07
N LYS A 60 7.77 -20.36 0.33
CA LYS A 60 8.01 -20.93 1.67
C LYS A 60 8.52 -19.89 2.68
N GLY A 61 8.88 -18.70 2.22
CA GLY A 61 9.37 -17.59 3.04
C GLY A 61 8.31 -16.97 3.93
N ASN A 62 8.74 -16.00 4.73
CA ASN A 62 7.91 -15.42 5.79
C ASN A 62 7.13 -14.18 5.35
N VAL A 63 7.30 -13.69 4.13
CA VAL A 63 6.63 -12.49 3.61
C VAL A 63 5.47 -12.87 2.69
N LEU A 64 4.39 -12.09 2.76
CA LEU A 64 3.30 -12.12 1.79
C LEU A 64 3.09 -10.71 1.23
N VAL A 65 3.07 -10.55 -0.09
CA VAL A 65 2.64 -9.32 -0.77
C VAL A 65 1.27 -9.56 -1.39
N ALA A 66 0.30 -8.71 -1.12
CA ALA A 66 -1.03 -8.84 -1.72
C ALA A 66 -1.58 -7.50 -2.16
N GLU A 67 -2.25 -7.47 -3.30
CA GLU A 67 -3.16 -6.38 -3.62
C GLU A 67 -4.38 -6.47 -2.71
N ALA A 68 -4.71 -5.36 -2.06
CA ALA A 68 -5.92 -5.20 -1.30
C ALA A 68 -6.86 -4.34 -2.14
N ASP A 69 -7.92 -4.97 -2.63
CA ASP A 69 -8.96 -4.29 -3.40
C ASP A 69 -10.04 -3.77 -2.44
N GLU A 70 -10.41 -2.52 -2.59
CA GLU A 70 -11.48 -1.90 -1.82
C GLU A 70 -12.86 -2.48 -2.14
N SER A 71 -13.04 -3.19 -3.25
CA SER A 71 -14.34 -3.73 -3.65
C SER A 71 -14.83 -4.85 -2.69
N ASP A 72 -16.14 -4.86 -2.45
CA ASP A 72 -16.88 -5.91 -1.74
C ASP A 72 -16.38 -6.25 -0.32
N GLY A 73 -15.97 -5.23 0.44
CA GLY A 73 -15.58 -5.37 1.85
C GLY A 73 -14.34 -6.22 2.09
N SER A 74 -13.49 -6.42 1.07
CA SER A 74 -12.33 -7.31 1.16
C SER A 74 -11.27 -6.81 2.16
N PHE A 75 -11.21 -5.50 2.40
CA PHE A 75 -10.36 -4.85 3.41
C PHE A 75 -10.49 -5.45 4.81
N ALA A 76 -11.69 -5.84 5.23
CA ALA A 76 -11.95 -6.44 6.54
C ALA A 76 -11.25 -7.81 6.74
N LYS A 77 -10.83 -8.45 5.64
CA LYS A 77 -10.18 -9.77 5.68
C LYS A 77 -8.66 -9.66 5.85
N TYR A 78 -8.07 -8.49 5.56
CA TYR A 78 -6.63 -8.28 5.60
C TYR A 78 -6.17 -7.74 6.94
N HIS A 79 -5.17 -8.41 7.54
CA HIS A 79 -4.51 -8.00 8.78
C HIS A 79 -3.00 -7.83 8.53
N PRO A 80 -2.57 -6.79 7.78
CA PRO A 80 -1.18 -6.65 7.38
C PRO A 80 -0.26 -6.25 8.54
N GLN A 81 1.05 -6.49 8.37
CA GLN A 81 2.05 -5.76 9.17
C GLN A 81 2.25 -4.35 8.62
N ILE A 82 2.24 -4.22 7.29
CA ILE A 82 2.41 -2.94 6.59
C ILE A 82 1.28 -2.79 5.57
N ALA A 83 0.54 -1.68 5.64
CA ALA A 83 -0.42 -1.32 4.61
C ALA A 83 0.14 -0.16 3.77
N ILE A 84 0.16 -0.31 2.46
CA ILE A 84 0.50 0.75 1.51
C ILE A 84 -0.80 1.23 0.88
N ILE A 85 -1.06 2.54 0.90
CA ILE A 85 -2.22 3.17 0.28
C ILE A 85 -1.72 4.21 -0.73
N THR A 86 -1.85 3.89 -2.02
CA THR A 86 -1.33 4.72 -3.11
C THR A 86 -2.16 5.99 -3.33
N ASN A 87 -3.48 5.88 -3.19
CA ASN A 87 -4.46 6.98 -3.27
C ASN A 87 -5.79 6.50 -2.70
N SER A 88 -6.64 7.45 -2.30
CA SER A 88 -8.02 7.21 -1.83
C SER A 88 -9.00 8.14 -2.55
N GLU A 89 -8.81 8.33 -3.86
CA GLU A 89 -9.77 9.01 -4.73
C GLU A 89 -11.08 8.22 -4.79
N ALA A 90 -12.22 8.90 -4.86
CA ALA A 90 -13.51 8.22 -4.84
C ALA A 90 -13.69 7.36 -6.10
N ASP A 91 -13.63 6.05 -5.92
CA ASP A 91 -13.98 5.04 -6.90
C ASP A 91 -15.09 4.14 -6.32
N HIS A 92 -15.64 3.23 -7.11
CA HIS A 92 -16.57 2.19 -6.63
C HIS A 92 -17.74 2.71 -5.77
N LEU A 93 -18.26 3.90 -6.09
CA LEU A 93 -19.38 4.54 -5.36
C LEU A 93 -20.70 3.78 -5.55
N ASP A 94 -20.80 2.91 -6.54
CA ASP A 94 -21.88 1.92 -6.68
C ASP A 94 -21.91 0.93 -5.50
N HIS A 95 -20.76 0.64 -4.88
CA HIS A 95 -20.66 -0.18 -3.68
C HIS A 95 -20.74 0.66 -2.39
N TYR A 96 -19.99 1.76 -2.32
CA TYR A 96 -19.84 2.54 -1.08
C TYR A 96 -20.89 3.65 -0.89
N GLY A 97 -21.59 4.05 -1.95
CA GLY A 97 -22.61 5.09 -1.95
C GLY A 97 -22.04 6.51 -1.88
N THR A 98 -21.20 6.82 -0.88
CA THR A 98 -20.59 8.14 -0.70
C THR A 98 -19.07 8.06 -0.62
N GLN A 99 -18.41 9.17 -0.99
CA GLN A 99 -16.96 9.31 -0.82
C GLN A 99 -16.51 9.14 0.64
N ASP A 100 -17.33 9.57 1.60
CA ASP A 100 -17.02 9.41 3.02
C ASP A 100 -17.03 7.93 3.44
N ASN A 101 -18.00 7.15 2.97
CA ASN A 101 -18.05 5.71 3.20
C ASN A 101 -16.86 4.99 2.54
N TYR A 102 -16.49 5.42 1.32
CA TYR A 102 -15.31 4.91 0.64
C TYR A 102 -14.05 5.16 1.47
N ARG A 103 -13.80 6.40 1.90
CA ARG A 103 -12.65 6.77 2.74
C ARG A 103 -12.66 6.07 4.10
N ALA A 104 -13.83 5.83 4.69
CA ALA A 104 -13.96 5.08 5.94
C ALA A 104 -13.42 3.65 5.79
N ALA A 105 -13.58 3.01 4.63
CA ALA A 105 -12.99 1.69 4.38
C ALA A 105 -11.46 1.72 4.40
N PHE A 106 -10.83 2.78 3.88
CA PHE A 106 -9.37 2.97 3.94
C PHE A 106 -8.88 3.25 5.35
N VAL A 107 -9.65 4.01 6.15
CA VAL A 107 -9.36 4.20 7.59
C VAL A 107 -9.35 2.85 8.31
N ASP A 108 -10.35 2.01 8.07
CA ASP A 108 -10.45 0.68 8.68
C ASP A 108 -9.29 -0.23 8.24
N HIS A 109 -8.97 -0.25 6.94
CA HIS A 109 -7.82 -1.00 6.41
C HIS A 109 -6.48 -0.56 7.02
N ALA A 110 -6.24 0.75 7.14
CA ALA A 110 -5.06 1.30 7.79
C ALA A 110 -5.00 0.91 9.28
N GLY A 111 -6.15 0.87 9.94
CA GLY A 111 -6.29 0.42 11.34
C GLY A 111 -5.82 -1.02 11.56
N HIS A 112 -6.02 -1.91 10.58
CA HIS A 112 -5.58 -3.31 10.65
C HIS A 112 -4.05 -3.49 10.59
N ALA A 113 -3.31 -2.51 10.07
CA ALA A 113 -1.86 -2.61 9.90
C ALA A 113 -1.15 -2.57 11.24
N THR A 114 -0.40 -3.61 11.63
CA THR A 114 0.18 -3.68 12.99
C THR A 114 1.50 -2.91 13.18
N LYS A 115 2.25 -2.62 12.12
CA LYS A 115 3.58 -1.97 12.22
C LYS A 115 3.66 -0.59 11.57
N ALA A 116 3.20 -0.44 10.34
CA ALA A 116 3.29 0.82 9.61
C ALA A 116 2.18 0.97 8.58
N VAL A 117 1.83 2.23 8.29
CA VAL A 117 1.01 2.59 7.14
C VAL A 117 1.85 3.51 6.25
N ILE A 118 1.89 3.26 4.95
CA ILE A 118 2.61 4.09 3.97
C ILE A 118 1.59 4.74 3.06
N MET A 119 1.59 6.07 2.97
CA MET A 119 0.59 6.83 2.19
C MET A 119 1.25 7.83 1.26
N CYS A 120 0.70 7.98 0.05
CA CYS A 120 1.04 9.10 -0.82
C CYS A 120 0.39 10.37 -0.29
N GLY A 121 1.20 11.37 0.05
CA GLY A 121 0.74 12.69 0.50
C GLY A 121 0.31 13.60 -0.65
N ASP A 122 0.57 13.24 -1.91
CA ASP A 122 0.16 14.05 -3.08
C ASP A 122 -1.30 13.81 -3.49
N ASP A 123 -1.97 12.83 -2.86
CA ASP A 123 -3.40 12.57 -3.03
C ASP A 123 -4.22 13.18 -1.89
N GLU A 124 -5.19 14.04 -2.23
CA GLU A 124 -6.09 14.66 -1.24
C GLU A 124 -7.01 13.65 -0.56
N GLY A 125 -7.34 12.53 -1.23
CA GLY A 125 -8.08 11.42 -0.63
C GLY A 125 -7.32 10.83 0.57
N ASN A 126 -6.05 10.54 0.39
CA ASN A 126 -5.14 10.04 1.41
C ASN A 126 -4.93 11.03 2.54
N LEU A 127 -4.83 12.33 2.26
CA LEU A 127 -4.76 13.35 3.32
C LEU A 127 -6.05 13.37 4.15
N ALA A 128 -7.22 13.20 3.52
CA ALA A 128 -8.48 13.09 4.24
C ALA A 128 -8.53 11.82 5.11
N VAL A 129 -8.10 10.66 4.58
CA VAL A 129 -7.98 9.40 5.34
C VAL A 129 -7.02 9.56 6.51
N LEU A 130 -5.82 10.10 6.29
CA LEU A 130 -4.78 10.34 7.30
C LEU A 130 -5.31 11.16 8.48
N ARG A 131 -6.05 12.23 8.21
CA ARG A 131 -6.64 13.11 9.23
C ARG A 131 -7.79 12.44 10.00
N ALA A 132 -8.39 11.39 9.45
CA ALA A 132 -9.43 10.61 10.11
C ALA A 132 -8.88 9.42 10.92
N LEU A 133 -7.59 9.08 10.79
CA LEU A 133 -6.96 8.03 11.58
C LEU A 133 -6.90 8.39 13.07
N ASP A 134 -7.01 7.39 13.94
CA ASP A 134 -6.68 7.58 15.35
C ASP A 134 -5.17 7.85 15.54
N ALA A 135 -4.82 8.51 16.64
CA ALA A 135 -3.46 8.94 16.92
C ALA A 135 -2.43 7.80 16.97
N THR A 136 -2.85 6.58 17.31
CA THR A 136 -1.94 5.42 17.37
C THR A 136 -1.58 4.96 15.97
N VAL A 137 -2.57 4.86 15.08
CA VAL A 137 -2.33 4.51 13.68
C VAL A 137 -1.55 5.62 12.98
N ALA A 138 -1.96 6.88 13.17
CA ALA A 138 -1.30 8.03 12.55
C ALA A 138 0.18 8.18 13.00
N GLY A 139 0.47 7.91 14.28
CA GLY A 139 1.84 7.95 14.81
C GLY A 139 2.78 6.89 14.24
N ARG A 140 2.28 5.87 13.54
CA ARG A 140 3.06 4.89 12.76
C ARG A 140 2.88 5.03 11.24
N THR A 141 2.25 6.11 10.80
CA THR A 141 2.09 6.41 9.37
C THR A 141 3.29 7.17 8.85
N ILE A 142 3.76 6.77 7.67
CA ILE A 142 4.77 7.46 6.88
C ILE A 142 4.09 7.98 5.62
N VAL A 143 4.16 9.29 5.42
CA VAL A 143 3.65 9.98 4.24
C VAL A 143 4.82 10.30 3.33
N TYR A 144 4.79 9.83 2.08
CA TYR A 144 5.75 10.26 1.07
C TYR A 144 5.11 11.29 0.13
N SER A 145 5.83 12.34 -0.27
CA SER A 145 5.25 13.42 -1.09
C SER A 145 6.33 14.27 -1.76
N THR A 146 6.00 14.82 -2.91
CA THR A 146 6.78 15.87 -3.60
C THR A 146 6.57 17.25 -2.96
N ARG A 147 5.41 17.46 -2.32
CA ARG A 147 5.04 18.66 -1.58
C ARG A 147 5.73 18.74 -0.22
N ASN A 148 5.91 19.96 0.28
CA ASN A 148 6.45 20.19 1.63
C ASN A 148 5.34 20.17 2.70
N ALA A 149 5.72 20.08 3.98
CA ALA A 149 4.77 19.99 5.09
C ALA A 149 3.77 21.16 5.17
N ALA A 150 4.18 22.38 4.79
CA ALA A 150 3.29 23.54 4.81
C ALA A 150 2.21 23.45 3.71
N GLU A 151 2.52 22.82 2.57
CA GLU A 151 1.56 22.59 1.48
C GLU A 151 0.59 21.45 1.81
N LEU A 152 1.04 20.43 2.53
CA LEU A 152 0.23 19.27 2.94
C LEU A 152 -0.69 19.58 4.13
N GLY A 153 -0.37 20.59 4.94
CA GLY A 153 -1.12 20.95 6.13
C GLY A 153 -0.96 19.93 7.26
N ASP A 154 -2.05 19.67 7.99
CA ASP A 154 -2.02 18.74 9.11
C ASP A 154 -1.84 17.29 8.65
N LEU A 155 -0.79 16.64 9.17
CA LEU A 155 -0.42 15.25 8.93
C LEU A 155 -0.80 14.33 10.09
N ASN A 156 -1.53 14.82 11.09
CA ASN A 156 -2.03 14.02 12.21
C ASN A 156 -0.92 13.27 12.98
N GLY A 157 0.27 13.88 13.08
CA GLY A 157 1.43 13.28 13.75
C GLY A 157 2.20 12.24 12.92
N ALA A 158 1.83 12.01 11.66
CA ALA A 158 2.59 11.14 10.76
C ALA A 158 3.97 11.70 10.40
N THR A 159 4.88 10.80 10.05
CA THR A 159 6.22 11.16 9.59
C THR A 159 6.19 11.49 8.09
N LEU A 160 6.72 12.66 7.70
CA LEU A 160 6.87 13.05 6.29
C LEU A 160 8.23 12.61 5.73
N VAL A 161 8.21 11.93 4.60
CA VAL A 161 9.36 11.66 3.72
C VAL A 161 9.18 12.48 2.45
N ARG A 162 10.00 13.51 2.27
CA ARG A 162 9.92 14.40 1.11
C ARG A 162 10.76 13.87 -0.06
N ILE A 163 10.17 13.86 -1.25
CA ILE A 163 10.88 13.66 -2.51
C ILE A 163 11.45 15.02 -2.92
N GLU A 164 12.77 15.19 -2.83
CA GLU A 164 13.44 16.46 -3.14
C GLU A 164 13.55 16.74 -4.65
N SER A 165 13.55 15.69 -5.46
CA SER A 165 13.67 15.79 -6.91
C SER A 165 13.05 14.59 -7.60
N GLU A 166 12.28 14.85 -8.66
CA GLU A 166 11.86 13.88 -9.66
C GLU A 166 12.00 14.51 -11.05
N SER A 167 12.24 13.68 -12.07
CA SER A 167 12.35 14.14 -13.45
C SER A 167 11.70 13.13 -14.37
N GLU A 168 10.71 13.59 -15.13
CA GLU A 168 10.13 12.82 -16.22
C GLU A 168 10.48 13.51 -17.54
N THR A 169 11.10 12.77 -18.45
CA THR A 169 11.27 13.18 -19.84
C THR A 169 10.44 12.25 -20.70
N ALA A 170 9.43 12.78 -21.37
CA ALA A 170 8.78 12.05 -22.44
C ALA A 170 9.79 11.91 -23.59
N GLU A 171 10.14 10.67 -23.94
CA GLU A 171 10.80 10.35 -25.21
C GLU A 171 9.79 10.38 -26.37
#